data_AF-A0A2R6FQI0-F1
#
_entry.id   AF-A0A2R6FQI0-F1
#
_cell.length_a   1.000
_cell.length_b   1.000
_cell.length_c   1.000
_cell.angle_alpha   90.00
_cell.angle_beta   90.00
_cell.angle_gamma   90.00
#
_symmetry.space_group_name_H-M   'P 1'
#
loop_
_entity.id
_entity.type
_entity.pdbx_description
1 polymer ?
#
loop_
_entity_poly.entity_id
_entity_poly.type
_entity_poly.pdbx_seq_one_letter_code
_entity_poly.pdbx_strand_id
1 'polypeptide(L)'
;MEEPQDNPYVRDSSLDFTPVEELDEAAAREQVELLREAVRYHDHRYYQEADPVVSDRGYDRLFDRLETLEEAFDLRSETSPTRRVGGEPLDELETVEHVAPMLSIDSSVEESDVREFDGRVRDRLDAAGDDGPVEYLCEPKFDGLSVELVYEGGELRRAATRGDGQRGDDVTANVRTIRSVPLELDGDYPKFLAVRGEVLIRKAAFQAYNRERIERGDDPFANPRNAAAGTLRQLDPSVTAERPLDCFVFDVLDDGGYGFETRIEEHRTVQRWGFHVDDHTRLVDDIDGAVEFREEMLRRRDDLDYEIDGTVIKLDRKGACEMLGATSRAPRWAYAYKFPARTEETTVRD
;
A
#
# COMPACT_ATOMS: atom_id res chain seq x y z
N MET A 1 -0.71 3.42 12.80
CA MET A 1 -0.41 4.77 13.32
C MET A 1 -0.79 4.81 14.80
N GLU A 2 0.04 5.38 15.69
CA GLU A 2 -0.35 5.52 17.10
C GLU A 2 -1.40 6.62 17.26
N GLU A 3 -2.33 6.45 18.22
CA GLU A 3 -3.33 7.47 18.54
C GLU A 3 -2.66 8.72 19.12
N PRO A 4 -2.81 9.92 18.50
CA PRO A 4 -2.21 11.14 19.03
C PRO A 4 -2.78 11.51 20.41
N GLN A 5 -1.92 11.58 21.43
CA GLN A 5 -2.36 11.70 22.83
C GLN A 5 -2.87 13.10 23.22
N ASP A 6 -2.38 14.14 22.55
CA ASP A 6 -2.67 15.55 22.88
C ASP A 6 -3.51 16.26 21.81
N ASN A 7 -4.08 15.50 20.87
CA ASN A 7 -4.87 16.06 19.79
C ASN A 7 -6.38 16.00 20.13
N PRO A 8 -7.06 17.14 20.30
CA PRO A 8 -8.47 17.14 20.71
C PRO A 8 -9.40 16.55 19.64
N TYR A 9 -8.98 16.44 18.39
CA TYR A 9 -9.84 16.06 17.26
C TYR A 9 -9.81 14.55 16.94
N VAL A 10 -9.03 13.77 17.68
CA VAL A 10 -8.83 12.32 17.47
C VAL A 10 -9.98 11.46 18.00
N ARG A 11 -10.77 11.98 18.93
CA ARG A 11 -12.03 11.37 19.37
C ARG A 11 -13.14 12.39 19.29
N ASP A 12 -14.38 11.93 19.38
CA ASP A 12 -15.60 12.75 19.30
C ASP A 12 -15.63 13.80 20.44
N SER A 13 -14.90 14.90 20.24
CA SER A 13 -14.81 16.06 21.12
C SER A 13 -15.70 17.18 20.58
N SER A 14 -15.80 18.30 21.30
CA SER A 14 -16.63 19.41 20.82
C SER A 14 -16.03 19.98 19.53
N LEU A 15 -16.67 19.68 18.39
CA LEU A 15 -16.38 20.25 17.08
C LEU A 15 -16.85 21.73 16.97
N ASP A 16 -16.95 22.44 18.09
CA ASP A 16 -17.35 23.83 18.17
C ASP A 16 -16.13 24.72 17.93
N PHE A 17 -15.86 25.00 16.66
CA PHE A 17 -14.73 25.82 16.25
C PHE A 17 -15.00 27.31 16.46
N THR A 18 -13.98 28.02 16.95
CA THR A 18 -13.94 29.48 16.95
C THR A 18 -14.10 30.01 15.51
N PRO A 19 -14.94 31.03 15.27
CA PRO A 19 -15.07 31.66 13.97
C PRO A 19 -13.71 32.08 13.40
N VAL A 20 -13.54 31.98 12.08
CA VAL A 20 -12.27 32.27 11.40
C VAL A 20 -11.82 33.71 11.64
N GLU A 21 -12.77 34.63 11.71
CA GLU A 21 -12.56 36.06 11.91
C GLU A 21 -12.06 36.42 13.31
N GLU A 22 -12.17 35.48 14.26
CA GLU A 22 -11.75 35.64 15.65
C GLU A 22 -10.38 34.99 15.92
N LEU A 23 -9.79 34.30 14.93
CA LEU A 23 -8.47 33.68 15.04
C LEU A 23 -7.36 34.59 14.54
N ASP A 24 -6.23 34.57 15.22
CA ASP A 24 -4.97 35.07 14.68
C ASP A 24 -4.22 33.98 13.91
N GLU A 25 -3.20 34.39 13.15
CA GLU A 25 -2.43 33.49 12.29
C GLU A 25 -1.68 32.40 13.08
N ALA A 26 -1.27 32.68 14.32
CA ALA A 26 -0.55 31.71 15.14
C ALA A 26 -1.49 30.60 15.61
N ALA A 27 -2.66 30.96 16.13
CA ALA A 27 -3.70 30.02 16.54
C ALA A 27 -4.26 29.22 15.35
N ALA A 28 -4.44 29.87 14.19
CA ALA A 28 -4.85 29.17 12.96
C ALA A 28 -3.83 28.12 12.53
N ARG A 29 -2.54 28.46 12.57
CA ARG A 29 -1.45 27.53 12.24
C ARG A 29 -1.41 26.34 13.19
N GLU A 30 -1.50 26.57 14.50
CA GLU A 30 -1.58 25.49 15.49
C GLU A 30 -2.80 24.58 15.25
N GLN A 31 -3.96 25.16 14.99
CA GLN A 31 -5.18 24.40 14.72
C GLN A 31 -5.09 23.60 13.42
N VAL A 32 -4.48 24.15 12.37
CA VAL A 32 -4.26 23.45 11.08
C VAL A 32 -3.39 22.20 11.28
N GLU A 33 -2.31 22.30 12.06
CA GLU A 33 -1.45 21.14 12.32
C GLU A 33 -2.20 20.04 13.08
N LEU A 34 -2.97 20.41 14.11
CA LEU A 34 -3.82 19.45 14.84
C LEU A 34 -4.89 18.83 13.94
N LEU A 35 -5.52 19.60 13.05
CA LEU A 35 -6.51 19.08 12.12
C LEU A 35 -5.89 18.15 11.07
N ARG A 36 -4.71 18.47 10.55
CA ARG A 36 -3.97 17.59 9.62
C ARG A 36 -3.65 16.25 10.27
N GLU A 37 -3.08 16.27 11.46
CA GLU A 37 -2.76 15.06 12.22
C GLU A 37 -4.03 14.22 12.49
N ALA A 38 -5.13 14.86 12.93
CA ALA A 38 -6.37 14.15 13.20
C ALA A 38 -7.02 13.56 11.94
N VAL A 39 -7.08 14.32 10.84
CA VAL A 39 -7.62 13.82 9.57
C VAL A 39 -6.79 12.65 9.03
N ARG A 40 -5.44 12.71 9.13
CA ARG A 40 -4.56 11.59 8.76
C ARG A 40 -4.83 10.35 9.62
N TYR A 41 -4.98 10.54 10.93
CA TYR A 41 -5.33 9.46 11.85
C TYR A 41 -6.69 8.83 11.51
N HIS A 42 -7.71 9.64 11.23
CA HIS A 42 -9.03 9.13 10.84
C HIS A 42 -9.01 8.43 9.48
N ASP A 43 -8.27 8.97 8.50
CA ASP A 43 -8.03 8.29 7.22
C ASP A 43 -7.35 6.93 7.45
N HIS A 44 -6.35 6.85 8.33
CA HIS A 44 -5.69 5.60 8.68
C HIS A 44 -6.67 4.58 9.28
N ARG A 45 -7.47 4.99 10.27
CA ARG A 45 -8.45 4.13 10.94
C ARG A 45 -9.55 3.64 9.99
N TYR A 46 -10.00 4.49 9.07
CA TYR A 46 -11.03 4.14 8.10
C TYR A 46 -10.48 3.25 6.97
N TYR A 47 -9.41 3.68 6.31
CA TYR A 47 -8.92 3.04 5.09
C TYR A 47 -7.95 1.89 5.34
N GLN A 48 -7.26 1.84 6.47
CA GLN A 48 -6.26 0.78 6.74
C GLN A 48 -6.79 -0.21 7.77
N GLU A 49 -7.28 0.29 8.91
CA GLU A 49 -7.70 -0.58 10.02
C GLU A 49 -9.18 -1.00 9.95
N ALA A 50 -9.95 -0.41 9.02
CA ALA A 50 -11.39 -0.65 8.87
C ALA A 50 -12.18 -0.50 10.19
N ASP A 51 -11.76 0.41 11.06
CA ASP A 51 -12.29 0.63 12.41
C ASP A 51 -12.37 2.14 12.73
N PRO A 52 -13.25 2.89 12.05
CA PRO A 52 -13.37 4.34 12.21
C PRO A 52 -13.78 4.72 13.65
N VAL A 53 -13.14 5.75 14.19
CA VAL A 53 -13.37 6.22 15.58
C VAL A 53 -14.23 7.48 15.69
N VAL A 54 -14.57 8.08 14.54
CA VAL A 54 -15.49 9.23 14.43
C VAL A 54 -16.56 8.90 13.39
N SER A 55 -17.72 9.55 13.52
CA SER A 55 -18.76 9.47 12.50
C SER A 55 -18.36 10.22 11.22
N ASP A 56 -18.93 9.84 10.08
CA ASP A 56 -18.73 10.52 8.78
C ASP A 56 -18.96 12.03 8.91
N ARG A 57 -20.04 12.42 9.59
CA ARG A 57 -20.35 13.84 9.88
C ARG A 57 -19.27 14.51 10.73
N GLY A 58 -18.66 13.78 11.66
CA GLY A 58 -17.57 14.29 12.48
C GLY A 58 -16.32 14.54 11.63
N TYR A 59 -15.97 13.57 10.79
CA TYR A 59 -14.88 13.68 9.82
C TYR A 59 -15.08 14.86 8.87
N ASP A 60 -16.25 14.97 8.23
CA ASP A 60 -16.58 16.05 7.29
C ASP A 60 -16.37 17.42 7.94
N ARG A 61 -16.81 17.59 9.19
CA ARG A 61 -16.61 18.85 9.92
C ARG A 61 -15.14 19.16 10.21
N LEU A 62 -14.31 18.16 10.51
CA LEU A 62 -12.87 18.34 10.70
C LEU A 62 -12.21 18.75 9.38
N PHE A 63 -12.59 18.08 8.28
CA PHE A 63 -12.06 18.33 6.94
C PHE A 63 -12.45 19.72 6.42
N ASP A 64 -13.75 20.07 6.49
CA ASP A 64 -14.27 21.40 6.11
C ASP A 64 -13.56 22.52 6.89
N ARG A 65 -13.30 22.28 8.18
CA ARG A 65 -12.59 23.25 9.02
C ARG A 65 -11.14 23.40 8.58
N LEU A 66 -10.46 22.31 8.27
CA LEU A 66 -9.09 22.33 7.76
C LEU A 66 -9.02 23.14 6.45
N GLU A 67 -9.88 22.83 5.49
CA GLU A 67 -9.95 23.55 4.21
C GLU A 67 -10.18 25.06 4.41
N THR A 68 -11.13 25.40 5.29
CA THR A 68 -11.47 26.79 5.61
C THR A 68 -10.26 27.56 6.16
N LEU A 69 -9.52 26.98 7.10
CA LEU A 69 -8.36 27.65 7.70
C LEU A 69 -7.20 27.76 6.72
N GLU A 70 -6.95 26.70 5.95
CA GLU A 70 -5.89 26.70 4.95
C GLU A 70 -6.11 27.76 3.87
N GLU A 71 -7.36 27.98 3.46
CA GLU A 71 -7.70 29.05 2.52
C GLU A 71 -7.62 30.44 3.17
N ALA A 72 -8.20 30.62 4.35
CA ALA A 72 -8.29 31.93 5.00
C ALA A 72 -6.92 32.50 5.43
N PHE A 73 -5.97 31.64 5.78
CA PHE A 73 -4.65 32.02 6.29
C PHE A 73 -3.49 31.67 5.36
N ASP A 74 -3.76 31.21 4.13
CA ASP A 74 -2.74 30.76 3.16
C ASP A 74 -1.77 29.71 3.75
N LEU A 75 -2.33 28.73 4.45
CA LEU A 75 -1.57 27.70 5.16
C LEU A 75 -1.46 26.37 4.41
N ARG A 76 -1.88 26.30 3.14
CA ARG A 76 -1.86 25.07 2.32
C ARG A 76 -0.44 24.51 2.19
N SER A 77 -0.28 23.19 2.34
CA SER A 77 0.97 22.44 2.08
C SER A 77 0.72 21.33 1.07
N GLU A 78 1.77 20.86 0.37
CA GLU A 78 1.63 19.78 -0.62
C GLU A 78 1.21 18.45 0.00
N THR A 79 1.49 18.24 1.28
CA THR A 79 1.16 17.04 2.06
C THR A 79 -0.13 17.16 2.86
N SER A 80 -0.87 18.26 2.73
CA SER A 80 -2.13 18.42 3.42
C SER A 80 -3.17 17.41 2.90
N PRO A 81 -4.00 16.80 3.78
CA PRO A 81 -5.10 15.94 3.38
C PRO A 81 -6.08 16.58 2.37
N THR A 82 -6.20 17.91 2.36
CA THR A 82 -7.04 18.67 1.43
C THR A 82 -6.51 18.66 -0.01
N ARG A 83 -5.23 18.32 -0.21
CA ARG A 83 -4.58 18.20 -1.52
C ARG A 83 -4.80 16.85 -2.20
N ARG A 84 -5.59 15.95 -1.59
CA ARG A 84 -5.95 14.65 -2.18
C ARG A 84 -7.00 14.75 -3.29
N VAL A 85 -7.47 15.96 -3.62
CA VAL A 85 -8.30 16.20 -4.80
C VAL A 85 -7.48 16.03 -6.07
N GLY A 86 -8.09 15.44 -7.12
CA GLY A 86 -7.42 15.29 -8.41
C GLY A 86 -6.89 16.63 -8.92
N GLY A 87 -5.64 16.65 -9.37
CA GLY A 87 -5.01 17.83 -9.97
C GLY A 87 -5.52 18.12 -11.37
N GLU A 88 -4.89 19.08 -12.06
CA GLU A 88 -5.17 19.32 -13.48
C GLU A 88 -4.85 18.07 -14.31
N PRO A 89 -5.63 17.79 -15.37
CA PRO A 89 -5.31 16.69 -16.29
C PRO A 89 -3.92 16.85 -16.90
N LEU A 90 -3.22 15.73 -17.02
CA LEU A 90 -1.93 15.62 -17.67
C LEU A 90 -2.11 15.43 -19.19
N ASP A 91 -1.18 15.93 -19.99
CA ASP A 91 -1.14 15.64 -21.43
C ASP A 91 -0.70 14.18 -21.71
N GLU A 92 0.27 13.70 -20.94
CA GLU A 92 0.79 12.34 -20.98
C GLU A 92 1.40 11.94 -19.62
N LEU A 93 1.60 10.63 -19.40
CA LEU A 93 2.36 10.13 -18.26
C LEU A 93 3.82 9.97 -18.67
N GLU A 94 4.73 10.66 -17.98
CA GLU A 94 6.17 10.55 -18.25
C GLU A 94 6.71 9.18 -17.83
N THR A 95 7.74 8.68 -18.51
CA THR A 95 8.42 7.43 -18.11
C THR A 95 9.65 7.73 -17.26
N VAL A 96 9.61 7.29 -16.01
CA VAL A 96 10.66 7.48 -15.00
C VAL A 96 11.42 6.19 -14.70
N GLU A 97 12.69 6.33 -14.29
CA GLU A 97 13.50 5.21 -13.81
C GLU A 97 13.20 4.90 -12.34
N HIS A 98 13.20 3.61 -11.99
CA HIS A 98 13.04 3.17 -10.61
C HIS A 98 14.32 3.35 -9.80
N VAL A 99 14.17 3.53 -8.49
CA VAL A 99 15.29 3.62 -7.53
C VAL A 99 16.05 2.30 -7.50
N ALA A 100 15.31 1.18 -7.55
CA ALA A 100 15.85 -0.16 -7.66
C ALA A 100 15.03 -1.01 -8.64
N PRO A 101 15.63 -2.01 -9.31
CA PRO A 101 14.90 -2.89 -10.22
C PRO A 101 13.76 -3.66 -9.51
N MET A 102 12.53 -3.49 -10.01
CA MET A 102 11.35 -4.24 -9.57
C MET A 102 11.23 -5.58 -10.31
N LEU A 103 12.06 -6.53 -9.85
CA LEU A 103 12.09 -7.88 -10.39
C LEU A 103 10.75 -8.61 -10.22
N SER A 104 10.54 -9.60 -11.09
CA SER A 104 9.52 -10.63 -10.90
C SER A 104 10.00 -11.62 -9.82
N ILE A 105 9.13 -12.53 -9.40
CA ILE A 105 9.47 -13.63 -8.49
C ILE A 105 9.20 -14.94 -9.22
N ASP A 106 10.07 -15.94 -9.02
CA ASP A 106 9.83 -17.30 -9.51
C ASP A 106 8.56 -17.86 -8.86
N SER A 107 7.78 -18.66 -9.60
CA SER A 107 6.49 -19.13 -9.10
C SER A 107 6.14 -20.53 -9.56
N SER A 108 5.43 -21.27 -8.71
CA SER A 108 4.80 -22.55 -9.04
C SER A 108 3.52 -22.76 -8.24
N VAL A 109 2.72 -23.73 -8.68
CA VAL A 109 1.55 -24.25 -7.94
C VAL A 109 1.86 -25.55 -7.19
N GLU A 110 3.04 -26.14 -7.42
CA GLU A 110 3.44 -27.43 -6.87
C GLU A 110 4.23 -27.25 -5.55
N GLU A 111 3.86 -28.00 -4.52
CA GLU A 111 4.57 -27.98 -3.22
C GLU A 111 6.03 -28.42 -3.36
N SER A 112 6.30 -29.39 -4.24
CA SER A 112 7.67 -29.88 -4.49
C SER A 112 8.62 -28.77 -4.90
N ASP A 113 8.15 -27.84 -5.74
CA ASP A 113 8.99 -26.75 -6.27
C ASP A 113 9.35 -25.72 -5.18
N VAL A 114 8.45 -25.53 -4.21
CA VAL A 114 8.64 -24.69 -3.03
C VAL A 114 9.65 -25.32 -2.07
N ARG A 115 9.58 -26.64 -1.87
CA ARG A 115 10.59 -27.38 -1.10
C ARG A 115 11.96 -27.39 -1.77
N GLU A 116 12.00 -27.50 -3.10
CA GLU A 116 13.25 -27.34 -3.84
C GLU A 116 13.82 -25.92 -3.74
N PHE A 117 12.96 -24.89 -3.66
CA PHE A 117 13.39 -23.52 -3.37
C PHE A 117 14.06 -23.41 -2.01
N ASP A 118 13.46 -23.96 -0.94
CA ASP A 118 14.05 -23.99 0.40
C ASP A 118 15.40 -24.72 0.42
N GLY A 119 15.49 -25.91 -0.20
CA GLY A 119 16.76 -26.64 -0.31
C GLY A 119 17.83 -25.81 -1.02
N ARG A 120 17.47 -25.13 -2.11
CA ARG A 120 18.35 -24.21 -2.84
C ARG A 120 18.79 -22.99 -2.03
N VAL A 121 17.97 -22.51 -1.09
CA VAL A 121 18.33 -21.42 -0.17
C VAL A 121 19.34 -21.94 0.85
N ARG A 122 19.03 -23.05 1.52
CA ARG A 122 19.89 -23.67 2.54
C ARG A 122 21.27 -24.03 1.99
N ASP A 123 21.32 -24.74 0.86
CA ASP A 123 22.58 -25.14 0.22
C ASP A 123 23.51 -23.95 -0.07
N ARG A 124 22.93 -22.80 -0.45
CA ARG A 124 23.70 -21.59 -0.77
C ARG A 124 24.17 -20.86 0.48
N LEU A 125 23.36 -20.81 1.53
CA LEU A 125 23.75 -20.22 2.81
C LEU A 125 24.86 -21.05 3.46
N ASP A 126 24.70 -22.38 3.47
CA ASP A 126 25.74 -23.31 3.94
C ASP A 126 27.05 -23.14 3.16
N ALA A 127 26.97 -23.05 1.82
CA ALA A 127 28.15 -22.82 0.98
C ALA A 127 28.81 -21.45 1.21
N ALA A 128 28.05 -20.47 1.69
CA ALA A 128 28.54 -19.15 2.09
C ALA A 128 29.00 -19.10 3.56
N GLY A 129 28.86 -20.20 4.30
CA GLY A 129 29.25 -20.30 5.71
C GLY A 129 28.28 -19.62 6.68
N ASP A 130 27.03 -19.41 6.29
CA ASP A 130 25.95 -18.90 7.15
C ASP A 130 25.17 -20.06 7.77
N ASP A 131 25.21 -20.17 9.10
CA ASP A 131 24.52 -21.17 9.90
C ASP A 131 23.29 -20.61 10.64
N GLY A 132 22.83 -19.43 10.22
CA GLY A 132 21.69 -18.75 10.83
C GLY A 132 20.36 -19.43 10.50
N PRO A 133 19.28 -19.06 11.21
CA PRO A 133 17.96 -19.63 10.97
C PRO A 133 17.46 -19.31 9.56
N VAL A 134 16.64 -20.21 9.01
CA VAL A 134 15.99 -20.06 7.70
C VAL A 134 14.49 -19.97 7.95
N GLU A 135 14.09 -18.79 8.38
CA GLU A 135 12.70 -18.38 8.64
C GLU A 135 12.17 -17.62 7.43
N TYR A 136 10.86 -17.67 7.23
CA TYR A 136 10.21 -17.04 6.10
C TYR A 136 9.14 -16.04 6.53
N LEU A 137 9.19 -14.83 5.98
CA LEU A 137 8.05 -13.94 5.98
C LEU A 137 7.10 -14.36 4.85
N CYS A 138 5.91 -14.80 5.22
CA CYS A 138 4.86 -15.22 4.31
C CYS A 138 3.76 -14.17 4.24
N GLU A 139 3.34 -13.84 3.02
CA GLU A 139 2.40 -12.75 2.74
C GLU A 139 1.41 -13.17 1.65
N PRO A 140 0.17 -12.68 1.63
CA PRO A 140 -0.72 -12.91 0.50
C PRO A 140 -0.14 -12.31 -0.79
N LYS A 141 -0.31 -13.02 -1.90
CA LYS A 141 0.11 -12.52 -3.20
C LYS A 141 -1.04 -11.76 -3.85
N PHE A 142 -1.03 -10.44 -3.68
CA PHE A 142 -2.02 -9.54 -4.26
C PHE A 142 -2.12 -9.66 -5.79
N ASP A 143 -3.34 -9.53 -6.29
CA ASP A 143 -3.63 -9.48 -7.73
C ASP A 143 -4.02 -8.05 -8.16
N GLY A 144 -3.03 -7.16 -8.20
CA GLY A 144 -3.22 -5.75 -8.52
C GLY A 144 -2.25 -5.21 -9.57
N LEU A 145 -1.84 -3.96 -9.36
CA LEU A 145 -0.82 -3.25 -10.12
C LEU A 145 0.30 -2.76 -9.19
N SER A 146 1.49 -3.30 -9.37
CA SER A 146 2.66 -2.91 -8.59
C SER A 146 3.10 -1.46 -8.86
N VAL A 147 3.39 -0.74 -7.78
CA VAL A 147 3.79 0.68 -7.76
C VAL A 147 5.03 0.87 -6.87
N GLU A 148 5.94 1.75 -7.29
CA GLU A 148 7.01 2.31 -6.47
C GLU A 148 6.53 3.63 -5.87
N LEU A 149 6.77 3.85 -4.58
CA LEU A 149 6.51 5.10 -3.88
C LEU A 149 7.82 5.62 -3.28
N VAL A 150 8.22 6.84 -3.64
CA VAL A 150 9.45 7.49 -3.18
C VAL A 150 9.12 8.66 -2.28
N TYR A 151 9.71 8.64 -1.10
CA TYR A 151 9.58 9.64 -0.06
C TYR A 151 10.94 10.30 0.20
N GLU A 152 10.92 11.63 0.33
CA GLU A 152 12.09 12.41 0.74
C GLU A 152 11.71 13.33 1.90
N GLY A 153 12.44 13.23 3.01
CA GLY A 153 12.10 13.94 4.24
C GLY A 153 10.75 13.52 4.83
N GLY A 154 10.24 12.34 4.48
CA GLY A 154 8.93 11.84 4.89
C GLY A 154 7.79 12.23 3.97
N GLU A 155 8.00 13.05 2.93
CA GLU A 155 6.94 13.49 2.02
C GLU A 155 6.95 12.68 0.73
N LEU A 156 5.77 12.28 0.23
CA LEU A 156 5.64 11.59 -1.05
C LEU A 156 6.07 12.50 -2.21
N ARG A 157 7.22 12.16 -2.82
CA ARG A 157 7.80 12.90 -3.95
C ARG A 157 7.42 12.33 -5.30
N ARG A 158 7.43 11.01 -5.44
CA ARG A 158 7.19 10.34 -6.72
C ARG A 158 6.48 9.01 -6.51
N ALA A 159 5.57 8.69 -7.42
CA ALA A 159 5.06 7.34 -7.56
C ALA A 159 5.13 6.89 -9.01
N ALA A 160 5.54 5.64 -9.24
CA ALA A 160 5.69 5.09 -10.58
C ALA A 160 5.11 3.70 -10.70
N THR A 161 4.39 3.42 -11.78
CA THR A 161 3.96 2.04 -12.09
C THR A 161 5.18 1.17 -12.34
N ARG A 162 5.04 -0.16 -12.22
CA ARG A 162 6.16 -1.08 -12.47
C ARG A 162 6.75 -1.01 -13.88
N GLY A 163 5.93 -0.75 -14.90
CA GLY A 163 6.32 -0.83 -16.31
C GLY A 163 7.07 -2.12 -16.66
N ASP A 164 8.33 -2.00 -17.09
CA ASP A 164 9.21 -3.12 -17.44
C ASP A 164 10.07 -3.65 -16.26
N GLY A 165 9.92 -3.06 -15.07
CA GLY A 165 10.68 -3.35 -13.87
C GLY A 165 11.95 -2.52 -13.69
N GLN A 166 12.38 -1.77 -14.70
CA GLN A 166 13.44 -0.75 -14.60
C GLN A 166 12.88 0.66 -14.74
N ARG A 167 11.84 0.80 -15.57
CA ARG A 167 11.14 2.06 -15.84
C ARG A 167 9.64 1.84 -15.84
N GLY A 168 8.90 2.88 -15.48
CA GLY A 168 7.45 2.90 -15.60
C GLY A 168 6.88 4.31 -15.62
N ASP A 169 5.56 4.36 -15.74
CA ASP A 169 4.82 5.61 -15.88
C ASP A 169 4.76 6.35 -14.53
N ASP A 170 5.10 7.64 -14.51
CA ASP A 170 4.87 8.53 -13.37
C ASP A 170 3.37 8.70 -13.16
N VAL A 171 2.90 8.24 -12.02
CA VAL A 171 1.50 8.28 -11.60
C VAL A 171 1.36 9.02 -10.26
N THR A 172 2.29 9.93 -9.95
CA THR A 172 2.35 10.65 -8.67
C THR A 172 1.04 11.39 -8.39
N ALA A 173 0.49 12.08 -9.39
CA ALA A 173 -0.78 12.81 -9.24
C ALA A 173 -1.95 11.86 -8.93
N ASN A 174 -2.02 10.71 -9.61
CA ASN A 174 -3.06 9.71 -9.38
C ASN A 174 -2.93 9.05 -8.00
N VAL A 175 -1.70 8.66 -7.62
CA VAL A 175 -1.41 8.01 -6.34
C VAL A 175 -1.71 8.91 -5.15
N ARG A 176 -1.51 10.23 -5.27
CA ARG A 176 -1.88 11.20 -4.22
C ARG A 176 -3.36 11.18 -3.87
N THR A 177 -4.22 10.68 -4.76
CA THR A 177 -5.67 10.56 -4.50
C THR A 177 -6.03 9.27 -3.75
N ILE A 178 -5.11 8.30 -3.65
CA ILE A 178 -5.33 7.02 -2.97
C ILE A 178 -5.18 7.24 -1.46
N ARG A 179 -6.29 7.12 -0.73
CA ARG A 179 -6.36 7.51 0.70
C ARG A 179 -5.47 6.70 1.64
N SER A 180 -5.23 5.43 1.31
CA SER A 180 -4.32 4.55 2.06
C SER A 180 -2.83 4.81 1.81
N VAL A 181 -2.47 5.63 0.82
CA VAL A 181 -1.08 6.05 0.60
C VAL A 181 -0.78 7.29 1.43
N PRO A 182 0.11 7.23 2.44
CA PRO A 182 0.46 8.41 3.22
C PRO A 182 1.12 9.45 2.32
N LEU A 183 0.68 10.71 2.40
CA LEU A 183 1.38 11.83 1.73
C LEU A 183 2.60 12.28 2.53
N GLU A 184 2.56 12.02 3.83
CA GLU A 184 3.59 12.30 4.82
C GLU A 184 3.67 11.09 5.76
N LEU A 185 4.88 10.63 6.05
CA LEU A 185 5.12 9.49 6.94
C LEU A 185 5.04 9.91 8.41
N ASP A 186 4.67 8.97 9.26
CA ASP A 186 4.63 9.18 10.70
C ASP A 186 5.88 8.64 11.41
N GLY A 187 6.28 9.26 12.52
CA GLY A 187 7.32 8.72 13.40
C GLY A 187 8.76 8.94 12.91
N ASP A 188 9.65 8.00 13.26
CA ASP A 188 11.09 8.10 12.95
C ASP A 188 11.42 7.34 11.67
N TYR A 189 11.41 8.06 10.55
CA TYR A 189 11.65 7.55 9.20
C TYR A 189 12.99 8.05 8.63
N PRO A 190 13.61 7.31 7.68
CA PRO A 190 14.85 7.75 7.04
C PRO A 190 14.62 8.97 6.13
N LYS A 191 15.69 9.71 5.83
CA LYS A 191 15.63 10.89 4.94
C LYS A 191 15.16 10.56 3.53
N PHE A 192 15.43 9.34 3.08
CA PHE A 192 15.04 8.83 1.78
C PHE A 192 14.45 7.44 1.99
N LEU A 193 13.32 7.17 1.37
CA LEU A 193 12.66 5.87 1.41
C LEU A 193 12.02 5.60 0.05
N ALA A 194 12.31 4.45 -0.53
CA ALA A 194 11.57 3.92 -1.66
C ALA A 194 10.90 2.61 -1.24
N VAL A 195 9.57 2.56 -1.28
CA VAL A 195 8.79 1.35 -0.99
C VAL A 195 8.10 0.83 -2.23
N ARG A 196 7.80 -0.47 -2.22
CA ARG A 196 7.00 -1.13 -3.23
C ARG A 196 5.66 -1.55 -2.65
N GLY A 197 4.59 -1.21 -3.36
CA GLY A 197 3.25 -1.63 -3.03
C GLY A 197 2.49 -2.19 -4.21
N GLU A 198 1.27 -2.65 -3.95
CA GLU A 198 0.31 -3.10 -4.94
C GLU A 198 -0.96 -2.25 -4.85
N VAL A 199 -1.31 -1.58 -5.93
CA VAL A 199 -2.58 -0.86 -6.07
C VAL A 199 -3.66 -1.84 -6.53
N LEU A 200 -4.77 -1.90 -5.81
CA LEU A 200 -5.91 -2.77 -6.10
C LEU A 200 -7.24 -2.09 -5.76
N ILE A 201 -8.35 -2.79 -6.02
CA ILE A 201 -9.68 -2.39 -5.55
C ILE A 201 -10.22 -3.53 -4.69
N ARG A 202 -10.67 -3.20 -3.47
CA ARG A 202 -11.31 -4.16 -2.59
C ARG A 202 -12.62 -4.70 -3.18
N LYS A 203 -12.97 -5.96 -2.92
CA LYS A 203 -14.12 -6.65 -3.52
C LYS A 203 -15.43 -5.94 -3.21
N ALA A 204 -15.66 -5.55 -1.95
CA ALA A 204 -16.87 -4.83 -1.56
C ALA A 204 -16.98 -3.47 -2.28
N ALA A 205 -15.88 -2.72 -2.33
CA ALA A 205 -15.82 -1.42 -2.98
C ALA A 205 -15.98 -1.53 -4.51
N PHE A 206 -15.38 -2.53 -5.13
CA PHE A 206 -15.56 -2.84 -6.56
C PHE A 206 -17.03 -3.13 -6.90
N GLN A 207 -17.70 -3.95 -6.09
CA GLN A 207 -19.11 -4.26 -6.28
C GLN A 207 -20.01 -3.04 -6.11
N ALA A 208 -19.76 -2.20 -5.09
CA ALA A 208 -20.48 -0.95 -4.90
C ALA A 208 -20.29 -0.01 -6.10
N TYR A 209 -19.05 0.17 -6.53
CA TYR A 209 -18.71 1.04 -7.65
C TYR A 209 -19.34 0.57 -8.97
N ASN A 210 -19.32 -0.73 -9.25
CA ASN A 210 -20.00 -1.27 -10.43
C ASN A 210 -21.52 -1.10 -10.39
N ARG A 211 -22.16 -1.17 -9.22
CA ARG A 211 -23.60 -0.86 -9.08
C ARG A 211 -23.88 0.58 -9.47
N GLU A 212 -23.10 1.53 -8.95
CA GLU A 212 -23.25 2.95 -9.28
C GLU A 212 -23.05 3.23 -10.78
N ARG A 213 -22.06 2.57 -11.42
CA ARG A 213 -21.86 2.67 -12.87
C ARG A 213 -23.10 2.23 -13.65
N ILE A 214 -23.66 1.06 -13.31
CA ILE A 214 -24.85 0.52 -13.98
C ILE A 214 -26.05 1.46 -13.79
N GLU A 215 -26.22 2.03 -12.58
CA GLU A 215 -27.28 3.00 -12.29
C GLU A 215 -27.15 4.29 -13.12
N ARG A 216 -25.91 4.70 -13.45
CA ARG A 216 -25.61 5.83 -14.35
C ARG A 216 -25.69 5.47 -15.84
N GLY A 217 -25.90 4.19 -16.18
CA GLY A 217 -25.98 3.70 -17.56
C GLY A 217 -24.63 3.34 -18.20
N ASP A 218 -23.56 3.27 -17.42
CA ASP A 218 -22.23 2.85 -17.87
C ASP A 218 -22.05 1.33 -17.82
N ASP A 219 -21.17 0.80 -18.65
CA ASP A 219 -20.74 -0.60 -18.56
C ASP A 219 -19.96 -0.86 -17.26
N PRO A 220 -20.21 -1.99 -16.57
CA PRO A 220 -19.44 -2.40 -15.40
C PRO A 220 -18.04 -2.86 -15.82
N PHE A 221 -17.09 -2.71 -14.90
CA PHE A 221 -15.77 -3.33 -15.09
C PHE A 221 -15.83 -4.85 -14.94
N ALA A 222 -15.01 -5.55 -15.72
CA ALA A 222 -14.97 -7.01 -15.73
C ALA A 222 -14.32 -7.61 -14.48
N ASN A 223 -13.23 -7.03 -13.97
CA ASN A 223 -12.56 -7.50 -12.76
C ASN A 223 -11.83 -6.33 -12.03
N PRO A 224 -11.58 -6.46 -10.71
CA PRO A 224 -10.92 -5.43 -9.91
C PRO A 224 -9.54 -5.03 -10.44
N ARG A 225 -8.73 -5.99 -10.90
CA ARG A 225 -7.36 -5.74 -11.37
C ARG A 225 -7.32 -4.80 -12.58
N ASN A 226 -8.13 -5.09 -13.60
CA ASN A 226 -8.22 -4.27 -14.80
C ASN A 226 -8.78 -2.88 -14.49
N ALA A 227 -9.75 -2.81 -13.57
CA ALA A 227 -10.26 -1.53 -13.10
C ALA A 227 -9.18 -0.71 -12.40
N ALA A 228 -8.39 -1.31 -11.50
CA ALA A 228 -7.28 -0.66 -10.81
C ALA A 228 -6.22 -0.16 -11.82
N ALA A 229 -5.76 -1.04 -12.72
CA ALA A 229 -4.70 -0.72 -13.67
C ALA A 229 -5.10 0.39 -14.66
N GLY A 230 -6.33 0.33 -15.19
CA GLY A 230 -6.85 1.37 -16.08
C GLY A 230 -7.10 2.70 -15.36
N THR A 231 -7.47 2.64 -14.08
CA THR A 231 -7.72 3.83 -13.26
C THR A 231 -6.43 4.56 -12.89
N LEU A 232 -5.38 3.82 -12.50
CA LEU A 232 -4.14 4.43 -12.04
C LEU A 232 -3.41 5.20 -13.14
N ARG A 233 -3.67 4.84 -14.40
CA ARG A 233 -3.09 5.45 -15.60
C ARG A 233 -3.99 6.49 -16.27
N GLN A 234 -5.01 6.98 -15.58
CA GLN A 234 -5.84 8.06 -16.11
C GLN A 234 -5.01 9.34 -16.19
N LEU A 235 -5.12 10.05 -17.31
CA LEU A 235 -4.46 11.36 -17.47
C LEU A 235 -5.07 12.42 -16.56
N ASP A 236 -6.36 12.30 -16.27
CA ASP A 236 -7.06 13.15 -15.32
C ASP A 236 -7.10 12.48 -13.94
N PRO A 237 -6.34 12.99 -12.94
CA PRO A 237 -6.31 12.41 -11.60
C PRO A 237 -7.65 12.51 -10.87
N SER A 238 -8.55 13.41 -11.27
CA SER A 238 -9.89 13.49 -10.69
C SER A 238 -10.70 12.23 -10.97
N VAL A 239 -10.49 11.60 -12.13
CA VAL A 239 -11.08 10.29 -12.45
C VAL A 239 -10.53 9.20 -11.53
N THR A 240 -9.26 9.29 -11.12
CA THR A 240 -8.69 8.35 -10.14
C THR A 240 -9.23 8.58 -8.74
N ALA A 241 -9.41 9.84 -8.33
CA ALA A 241 -9.95 10.21 -7.01
C ALA A 241 -11.38 9.68 -6.77
N GLU A 242 -12.19 9.51 -7.82
CA GLU A 242 -13.53 8.93 -7.74
C GLU A 242 -13.55 7.41 -7.53
N ARG A 243 -12.40 6.75 -7.61
CA ARG A 243 -12.32 5.28 -7.68
C ARG A 243 -11.84 4.75 -6.34
N PRO A 244 -12.41 3.64 -5.87
CA PRO A 244 -12.05 3.10 -4.56
C PRO A 244 -10.74 2.28 -4.63
N LEU A 245 -9.66 2.94 -5.06
CA LEU A 245 -8.34 2.34 -5.03
C LEU A 245 -7.83 2.20 -3.59
N ASP A 246 -7.08 1.13 -3.38
CA ASP A 246 -6.31 0.87 -2.17
C ASP A 246 -4.87 0.51 -2.57
N CYS A 247 -3.92 0.65 -1.65
CA CYS A 247 -2.51 0.37 -1.88
C CYS A 247 -1.91 -0.33 -0.67
N PHE A 248 -1.46 -1.57 -0.85
CA PHE A 248 -0.77 -2.33 0.18
C PHE A 248 0.74 -2.32 -0.06
N VAL A 249 1.53 -1.88 0.92
CA VAL A 249 2.99 -1.92 0.88
C VAL A 249 3.48 -3.29 1.38
N PHE A 250 4.44 -3.86 0.64
CA PHE A 250 4.94 -5.22 0.92
C PHE A 250 6.47 -5.38 0.82
N ASP A 251 7.22 -4.33 0.43
CA ASP A 251 8.68 -4.39 0.35
C ASP A 251 9.28 -2.99 0.43
N VAL A 252 10.50 -2.89 0.97
CA VAL A 252 11.32 -1.68 0.88
C VAL A 252 12.41 -1.87 -0.19
N LEU A 253 12.40 -0.99 -1.19
CA LEU A 253 13.36 -0.99 -2.30
C LEU A 253 14.68 -0.33 -1.92
N ASP A 254 14.60 0.76 -1.14
CA ASP A 254 15.73 1.50 -0.59
C ASP A 254 15.28 2.14 0.73
N ASP A 255 16.01 1.87 1.81
CA ASP A 255 15.69 2.36 3.15
C ASP A 255 16.52 3.59 3.57
N GLY A 256 17.29 4.16 2.65
CA GLY A 256 18.14 5.33 2.92
C GLY A 256 19.20 5.07 3.99
N GLY A 257 19.54 3.81 4.26
CA GLY A 257 20.47 3.40 5.32
C GLY A 257 19.81 3.24 6.69
N TYR A 258 18.49 3.09 6.78
CA TYR A 258 17.79 2.78 8.03
C TYR A 258 18.32 1.46 8.65
N GLY A 259 18.58 0.45 7.82
CA GLY A 259 19.34 -0.74 8.21
C GLY A 259 18.51 -1.83 8.87
N PHE A 260 17.37 -2.20 8.28
CA PHE A 260 16.56 -3.33 8.75
C PHE A 260 17.36 -4.65 8.78
N GLU A 261 17.28 -5.40 9.88
CA GLU A 261 17.94 -6.72 9.97
C GLU A 261 17.04 -7.83 9.40
N THR A 262 15.73 -7.68 9.58
CA THR A 262 14.71 -8.67 9.19
C THR A 262 13.55 -8.05 8.43
N ARG A 263 12.84 -8.86 7.64
CA ARG A 263 11.65 -8.42 6.89
C ARG A 263 10.44 -8.25 7.80
N ILE A 264 10.32 -9.03 8.87
CA ILE A 264 9.26 -8.82 9.86
C ILE A 264 9.42 -7.48 10.59
N GLU A 265 10.65 -7.06 10.87
CA GLU A 265 10.95 -5.73 11.41
C GLU A 265 10.59 -4.65 10.40
N GLU A 266 10.99 -4.82 9.14
CA GLU A 266 10.63 -3.92 8.03
C GLU A 266 9.11 -3.75 7.94
N HIS A 267 8.36 -4.85 7.81
CA HIS A 267 6.90 -4.87 7.71
C HIS A 267 6.22 -4.11 8.87
N ARG A 268 6.63 -4.40 10.12
CA ARG A 268 6.09 -3.71 11.30
C ARG A 268 6.45 -2.23 11.31
N THR A 269 7.62 -1.86 10.79
CA THR A 269 8.11 -0.48 10.83
C THR A 269 7.42 0.37 9.78
N VAL A 270 7.27 -0.13 8.55
CA VAL A 270 6.52 0.59 7.51
C VAL A 270 5.05 0.76 7.92
N GLN A 271 4.45 -0.22 8.61
CA GLN A 271 3.11 -0.06 9.20
C GLN A 271 3.06 1.10 10.22
N ARG A 272 4.08 1.26 11.07
CA ARG A 272 4.17 2.38 12.02
C ARG A 272 4.35 3.73 11.32
N TRP A 273 5.00 3.76 10.16
CA TRP A 273 5.13 4.95 9.33
C TRP A 273 3.85 5.35 8.58
N GLY A 274 2.75 4.62 8.79
CA GLY A 274 1.44 4.96 8.24
C GLY A 274 1.09 4.26 6.93
N PHE A 275 1.92 3.32 6.46
CA PHE A 275 1.59 2.51 5.29
C PHE A 275 0.56 1.43 5.62
N HIS A 276 -0.36 1.23 4.69
CA HIS A 276 -1.29 0.09 4.74
C HIS A 276 -0.52 -1.18 4.37
N VAL A 277 -0.48 -2.14 5.30
CA VAL A 277 0.13 -3.46 5.12
C VAL A 277 -0.92 -4.55 5.35
N ASP A 278 -0.61 -5.76 4.93
CA ASP A 278 -1.53 -6.89 5.13
C ASP A 278 -1.44 -7.47 6.55
N ASP A 279 -2.56 -7.58 7.25
CA ASP A 279 -2.62 -8.15 8.60
C ASP A 279 -2.40 -9.67 8.64
N HIS A 280 -2.46 -10.35 7.50
CA HIS A 280 -2.21 -11.79 7.41
C HIS A 280 -0.73 -12.10 7.23
N THR A 281 0.13 -11.11 6.96
CA THR A 281 1.57 -11.30 6.89
C THR A 281 2.11 -11.92 8.19
N ARG A 282 2.89 -12.99 8.05
CA ARG A 282 3.35 -13.79 9.20
C ARG A 282 4.75 -14.34 8.98
N LEU A 283 5.57 -14.25 10.02
CA LEU A 283 6.83 -14.98 10.12
C LEU A 283 6.55 -16.44 10.48
N VAL A 284 7.18 -17.37 9.76
CA VAL A 284 7.12 -18.81 10.01
C VAL A 284 8.53 -19.39 10.13
N ASP A 285 8.67 -20.43 10.95
CA ASP A 285 9.97 -20.96 11.36
C ASP A 285 10.71 -21.72 10.25
N ASP A 286 9.98 -22.24 9.25
CA ASP A 286 10.50 -23.06 8.18
C ASP A 286 9.56 -23.15 6.95
N ILE A 287 9.94 -23.99 5.98
CA ILE A 287 9.18 -24.20 4.74
C ILE A 287 7.83 -24.91 4.97
N ASP A 288 7.71 -25.73 6.02
CA ASP A 288 6.45 -26.40 6.34
C ASP A 288 5.44 -25.36 6.82
N GLY A 289 5.87 -24.42 7.66
CA GLY A 289 5.05 -23.26 8.04
C GLY A 289 4.62 -22.41 6.83
N ALA A 290 5.47 -22.25 5.82
CA ALA A 290 5.13 -21.52 4.61
C ALA A 290 4.11 -22.25 3.72
N VAL A 291 4.17 -23.58 3.65
CA VAL A 291 3.16 -24.42 2.99
C VAL A 291 1.82 -24.33 3.73
N GLU A 292 1.82 -24.43 5.06
CA GLU A 292 0.62 -24.30 5.89
C GLU A 292 -0.04 -22.92 5.74
N PHE A 293 0.77 -21.86 5.71
CA PHE A 293 0.32 -20.49 5.44
C PHE A 293 -0.45 -20.41 4.12
N ARG A 294 0.11 -20.98 3.06
CA ARG A 294 -0.51 -21.01 1.74
C ARG A 294 -1.84 -21.76 1.75
N GLU A 295 -1.93 -22.90 2.43
CA GLU A 295 -3.18 -23.67 2.55
C GLU A 295 -4.24 -22.94 3.39
N GLU A 296 -3.85 -22.19 4.41
CA GLU A 296 -4.75 -21.29 5.12
C GLU A 296 -5.30 -20.20 4.18
N MET A 297 -4.42 -19.56 3.42
CA MET A 297 -4.82 -18.48 2.51
C MET A 297 -5.68 -18.95 1.36
N LEU A 298 -5.45 -20.16 0.84
CA LEU A 298 -6.35 -20.76 -0.15
C LEU A 298 -7.77 -20.95 0.42
N ARG A 299 -7.89 -21.43 1.66
CA ARG A 299 -9.20 -21.64 2.31
C ARG A 299 -9.94 -20.32 2.58
N ARG A 300 -9.20 -19.26 2.89
CA ARG A 300 -9.75 -17.92 3.20
C ARG A 300 -9.93 -17.04 1.96
N ARG A 301 -9.43 -17.46 0.79
CA ARG A 301 -9.36 -16.65 -0.44
C ARG A 301 -10.66 -15.92 -0.79
N ASP A 302 -11.80 -16.59 -0.63
CA ASP A 302 -13.10 -16.00 -0.95
C ASP A 302 -13.62 -15.04 0.12
N ASP A 303 -13.19 -15.21 1.37
CA ASP A 303 -13.56 -14.37 2.52
C ASP A 303 -12.73 -13.07 2.62
N LEU A 304 -11.57 -13.01 1.95
CA LEU A 304 -10.76 -11.79 1.87
C LEU A 304 -11.49 -10.70 1.08
N ASP A 305 -11.38 -9.45 1.51
CA ASP A 305 -11.97 -8.31 0.79
C ASP A 305 -11.09 -7.81 -0.38
N TYR A 306 -10.13 -8.61 -0.83
CA TYR A 306 -9.29 -8.33 -2.00
C TYR A 306 -8.94 -9.64 -2.72
N GLU A 307 -8.49 -9.52 -3.97
CA GLU A 307 -8.10 -10.69 -4.78
C GLU A 307 -6.64 -11.05 -4.55
N ILE A 308 -6.40 -12.35 -4.38
CA ILE A 308 -5.07 -12.95 -4.30
C ILE A 308 -4.96 -14.15 -5.24
N ASP A 309 -3.77 -14.36 -5.81
CA ASP A 309 -3.47 -15.48 -6.72
C ASP A 309 -2.51 -16.52 -6.12
N GLY A 310 -2.13 -16.34 -4.85
CA GLY A 310 -1.25 -17.22 -4.11
C GLY A 310 -0.73 -16.58 -2.84
N THR A 311 0.47 -17.00 -2.45
CA THR A 311 1.26 -16.41 -1.37
C THR A 311 2.68 -16.15 -1.84
N VAL A 312 3.37 -15.22 -1.19
CA VAL A 312 4.81 -14.96 -1.40
C VAL A 312 5.53 -15.41 -0.14
N ILE A 313 6.63 -16.15 -0.34
CA ILE A 313 7.51 -16.66 0.70
C ILE A 313 8.84 -15.95 0.53
N LYS A 314 9.28 -15.19 1.53
CA LYS A 314 10.54 -14.42 1.50
C LYS A 314 11.41 -14.83 2.68
N LEU A 315 12.69 -15.11 2.45
CA LEU A 315 13.64 -15.30 3.54
C LEU A 315 13.67 -14.04 4.42
N ASP A 316 13.50 -14.21 5.73
CA ASP A 316 13.30 -13.07 6.64
C ASP A 316 14.59 -12.26 6.88
N ARG A 317 15.74 -12.92 7.01
CA ARG A 317 17.03 -12.24 7.26
C ARG A 317 17.50 -11.48 6.02
N LYS A 318 17.61 -10.15 6.10
CA LYS A 318 18.00 -9.30 4.96
C LYS A 318 19.47 -9.50 4.55
N GLY A 319 20.38 -9.64 5.51
CA GLY A 319 21.78 -9.96 5.22
C GLY A 319 21.95 -11.29 4.45
N ALA A 320 21.14 -12.30 4.78
CA ALA A 320 21.12 -13.56 4.05
C ALA A 320 20.55 -13.41 2.62
N CYS A 321 19.54 -12.55 2.43
CA CYS A 321 19.02 -12.19 1.12
C CYS A 321 20.09 -11.55 0.22
N GLU A 322 20.90 -10.64 0.77
CA GLU A 322 22.02 -10.01 0.06
C GLU A 322 23.07 -11.04 -0.38
N MET A 323 23.43 -11.98 0.51
CA MET A 323 24.35 -13.07 0.20
C MET A 323 23.84 -13.97 -0.93
N LEU A 324 22.55 -14.29 -0.94
CA LEU A 324 21.92 -15.09 -1.98
C LEU A 324 21.84 -14.34 -3.31
N GLY A 325 21.55 -13.04 -3.26
CA GLY A 325 21.40 -12.15 -4.39
C GLY A 325 20.21 -12.51 -5.30
N ALA A 326 20.33 -12.17 -6.57
CA ALA A 326 19.30 -12.41 -7.58
C ALA A 326 19.86 -13.09 -8.84
N THR A 327 18.97 -13.65 -9.64
CA THR A 327 19.21 -13.94 -11.06
C THR A 327 18.94 -12.69 -11.89
N SER A 328 19.04 -12.77 -13.22
CA SER A 328 18.64 -11.67 -14.11
C SER A 328 17.14 -11.37 -14.10
N ARG A 329 16.30 -12.22 -13.47
CA ARG A 329 14.83 -12.11 -13.53
C ARG A 329 14.14 -12.13 -12.16
N ALA A 330 14.73 -12.81 -11.18
CA ALA A 330 14.09 -13.04 -9.88
C ALA A 330 15.12 -13.10 -8.74
N PRO A 331 14.76 -12.60 -7.53
CA PRO A 331 15.54 -12.81 -6.32
C PRO A 331 15.63 -14.30 -5.99
N ARG A 332 16.76 -14.74 -5.42
CA ARG A 332 16.96 -16.14 -5.02
C ARG A 332 16.40 -16.46 -3.63
N TRP A 333 15.93 -15.44 -2.93
CA TRP A 333 15.47 -15.49 -1.55
C TRP A 333 13.94 -15.30 -1.42
N ALA A 334 13.22 -15.14 -2.54
CA ALA A 334 11.76 -15.08 -2.55
C ALA A 334 11.16 -15.99 -3.60
N TYR A 335 9.97 -16.53 -3.31
CA TYR A 335 9.23 -17.43 -4.17
C TYR A 335 7.72 -17.21 -4.06
N ALA A 336 7.01 -17.27 -5.18
CA ALA A 336 5.55 -17.15 -5.22
C ALA A 336 4.90 -18.53 -5.29
N TYR A 337 4.26 -18.97 -4.20
CA TYR A 337 3.51 -20.21 -4.16
C TYR A 337 2.05 -19.96 -4.53
N LYS A 338 1.71 -20.22 -5.80
CA LYS A 338 0.43 -19.89 -6.41
C LYS A 338 -0.69 -20.86 -6.07
N PHE A 339 -1.91 -20.37 -6.17
CA PHE A 339 -3.09 -21.21 -6.17
C PHE A 339 -3.32 -21.88 -7.53
N PRO A 340 -3.96 -23.06 -7.56
CA PRO A 340 -4.59 -23.56 -8.76
C PRO A 340 -5.49 -22.50 -9.38
N ALA A 341 -5.55 -22.46 -10.71
CA ALA A 341 -6.52 -21.65 -11.40
C ALA A 341 -7.94 -22.02 -10.91
N ARG A 342 -8.80 -21.02 -10.70
CA ARG A 342 -10.22 -21.28 -10.43
C ARG A 342 -10.77 -22.09 -11.60
N THR A 343 -11.33 -23.25 -11.31
CA THR A 343 -12.04 -24.04 -12.33
C THR A 343 -13.49 -23.59 -12.29
N GLU A 344 -13.95 -22.87 -13.32
CA GLU A 344 -15.37 -22.52 -13.46
C GLU A 344 -15.97 -23.33 -14.61
N GLU A 345 -17.03 -24.08 -14.32
CA GLU A 345 -17.93 -24.62 -15.33
C GLU A 345 -19.09 -23.63 -15.52
N THR A 346 -19.24 -23.09 -16.72
CA THR A 346 -20.41 -22.27 -17.07
C THR A 346 -21.20 -22.92 -18.20
N THR A 347 -22.52 -22.79 -18.15
CA THR A 347 -23.40 -23.25 -19.24
C THR A 347 -23.56 -22.11 -20.24
N VAL A 348 -23.02 -22.26 -21.45
CA VAL A 348 -23.33 -21.36 -22.57
C VAL A 348 -24.81 -21.54 -22.91
N ARG A 349 -25.60 -20.48 -22.70
CA ARG A 349 -27.00 -20.45 -23.14
C ARG A 349 -27.06 -19.68 -24.45
N ASP A 350 -27.51 -20.36 -25.51
CA ASP A 350 -27.90 -19.75 -26.79
C ASP A 350 -29.22 -18.97 -26.66
#